data_AF-A0A2A4R7B5-F1
#
_entry.id   AF-A0A2A4R7B5-F1
#
_cell.length_a   1.000
_cell.length_b   1.000
_cell.length_c   1.000
_cell.angle_alpha   90.00
_cell.angle_beta   90.00
_cell.angle_gamma   90.00
#
_symmetry.space_group_name_H-M   'P 1'
#
loop_
_entity.id
_entity.type
_entity.pdbx_description
1 polymer ?
#
loop_
_entity_poly.entity_id
_entity_poly.type
_entity_poly.pdbx_seq_one_letter_code
_entity_poly.pdbx_strand_id
1 'polypeptide(L)'
;MKRPPVRRIIIGATCFIDANAAIPIAVQLASQSNGEIEGLLVEDEAILDYAASPSARVVNLKGSSIERVTQGKMLDAFRRDASAFKKMLSASAGDAFVTWTFQSWRGQFTSLIDRTTNAGDMVLFGYSRAKLSPGEIIVVCDDVTAPEALINVAVKIAAERRLPLVILLPPSINETVAKYLNRMNMDQSHISIVSGADEVLEYLSKRSPIAVLLSKSRLLDMGLRILMDAARCPVIVMKTD
;
A
#
# COMPACT_ATOMS: atom_id res chain seq x y z
N MET A 1 -18.85 -20.88 -6.60
CA MET A 1 -18.77 -19.70 -7.48
C MET A 1 -17.33 -19.20 -7.47
N LYS A 2 -16.69 -19.01 -8.63
CA LYS A 2 -15.32 -18.45 -8.72
C LYS A 2 -15.37 -16.96 -8.33
N ARG A 3 -14.60 -16.57 -7.31
CA ARG A 3 -14.40 -15.15 -6.93
C ARG A 3 -13.86 -14.35 -8.12
N PRO A 4 -14.24 -13.07 -8.29
CA PRO A 4 -13.69 -12.26 -9.36
C PRO A 4 -12.17 -12.16 -9.19
N PRO A 5 -11.37 -12.37 -10.25
CA PRO A 5 -9.93 -12.12 -10.19
C PRO A 5 -9.69 -10.64 -9.88
N VAL A 6 -8.57 -10.34 -9.21
CA VAL A 6 -8.11 -8.95 -9.04
C VAL A 6 -8.03 -8.34 -10.44
N ARG A 7 -8.90 -7.38 -10.73
CA ARG A 7 -9.10 -6.90 -12.10
C ARG A 7 -8.08 -5.82 -12.43
N ARG A 8 -7.83 -4.93 -11.47
CA ARG A 8 -6.93 -3.78 -11.61
C ARG A 8 -6.19 -3.51 -10.30
N ILE A 9 -4.91 -3.21 -10.43
CA ILE A 9 -4.04 -2.82 -9.32
C ILE A 9 -3.65 -1.35 -9.50
N ILE A 10 -4.01 -0.53 -8.52
CA ILE A 10 -3.83 0.91 -8.56
C ILE A 10 -2.65 1.26 -7.66
N ILE A 11 -1.59 1.83 -8.22
CA ILE A 11 -0.45 2.32 -7.44
C ILE A 11 -0.72 3.79 -7.13
N GLY A 12 -1.00 4.09 -5.86
CA GLY A 12 -1.17 5.45 -5.37
C GLY A 12 0.10 5.96 -4.70
N ALA A 13 0.61 7.10 -5.15
CA ALA A 13 1.75 7.76 -4.50
C ALA A 13 1.70 9.28 -4.63
N THR A 14 2.31 9.99 -3.68
CA THR A 14 2.52 11.45 -3.74
C THR A 14 3.90 11.83 -4.29
N CYS A 15 4.81 10.87 -4.45
CA CYS A 15 6.13 11.09 -5.04
C CYS A 15 6.65 9.83 -5.75
N PHE A 16 7.64 9.97 -6.62
CA PHE A 16 8.21 8.83 -7.35
C PHE A 16 8.91 7.83 -6.42
N ILE A 17 9.57 8.32 -5.37
CA ILE A 17 10.31 7.48 -4.43
C ILE A 17 9.40 6.44 -3.77
N ASP A 18 8.19 6.84 -3.38
CA ASP A 18 7.19 5.93 -2.81
C ASP A 18 6.62 4.99 -3.88
N ALA A 19 6.28 5.52 -5.06
CA ALA A 19 5.78 4.74 -6.18
C ALA A 19 6.76 3.62 -6.58
N ASN A 20 8.06 3.92 -6.62
CA ASN A 20 9.10 2.99 -7.02
C ASN A 20 9.17 1.75 -6.11
N ALA A 21 8.89 1.89 -4.82
CA ALA A 21 8.82 0.76 -3.89
C ALA A 21 7.59 -0.14 -4.17
N ALA A 22 6.52 0.43 -4.72
CA ALA A 22 5.27 -0.27 -5.02
C ALA A 22 5.26 -0.98 -6.39
N ILE A 23 5.94 -0.42 -7.41
CA ILE A 23 5.91 -0.95 -8.78
C ILE A 23 6.22 -2.47 -8.87
N PRO A 24 7.30 -2.99 -8.25
CA PRO A 24 7.61 -4.42 -8.36
C PRO A 24 6.52 -5.32 -7.78
N ILE A 25 5.86 -4.88 -6.70
CA ILE A 25 4.76 -5.62 -6.07
C ILE A 25 3.53 -5.61 -6.98
N ALA A 26 3.19 -4.47 -7.55
CA ALA A 26 2.05 -4.34 -8.45
C ALA A 26 2.22 -5.17 -9.74
N VAL A 27 3.41 -5.13 -10.35
CA VAL A 27 3.71 -5.92 -11.56
C VAL A 27 3.60 -7.41 -11.30
N GLN A 28 4.16 -7.87 -10.18
CA GLN A 28 4.06 -9.26 -9.75
C GLN A 28 2.59 -9.70 -9.58
N LEU A 29 1.81 -8.92 -8.83
CA LEU A 29 0.41 -9.22 -8.58
C LEU A 29 -0.45 -9.19 -9.86
N ALA A 30 -0.20 -8.23 -10.76
CA ALA A 30 -0.93 -8.09 -12.02
C ALA A 30 -0.64 -9.25 -12.97
N SER A 31 0.63 -9.64 -13.09
CA SER A 31 1.05 -10.78 -13.92
C SER A 31 0.38 -12.08 -13.49
N GLN A 32 0.29 -12.34 -12.17
CA GLN A 32 -0.33 -13.55 -11.62
C GLN A 32 -1.85 -13.58 -11.70
N SER A 33 -2.48 -12.40 -11.62
CA SER A 33 -3.94 -12.27 -11.69
C SER A 33 -4.46 -12.07 -13.11
N ASN A 34 -3.56 -11.95 -14.09
CA ASN A 34 -3.88 -11.52 -15.45
C ASN A 34 -4.70 -10.21 -15.45
N GLY A 35 -4.32 -9.30 -14.54
CA GLY A 35 -4.92 -7.99 -14.34
C GLY A 35 -4.12 -6.87 -15.01
N GLU A 36 -4.57 -5.64 -14.81
CA GLU A 36 -3.92 -4.43 -15.32
C GLU A 36 -3.42 -3.53 -14.19
N ILE A 37 -2.51 -2.60 -14.52
CA ILE A 37 -1.96 -1.64 -13.56
C ILE A 37 -2.39 -0.22 -13.93
N GLU A 38 -2.79 0.54 -12.92
CA GLU A 38 -3.02 1.98 -13.03
C GLU A 38 -2.06 2.71 -12.09
N GLY A 39 -1.13 3.49 -12.67
CA GLY A 39 -0.27 4.38 -11.90
C GLY A 39 -0.95 5.72 -11.68
N LEU A 40 -1.13 6.12 -10.42
CA LEU A 40 -1.76 7.39 -10.04
C LEU A 40 -0.81 8.20 -9.16
N LEU A 41 -0.23 9.26 -9.73
CA LEU A 41 0.52 10.25 -8.96
C LEU A 41 -0.42 11.34 -8.46
N VAL A 42 -0.47 11.53 -7.15
CA VAL A 42 -1.31 12.54 -6.50
C VAL A 42 -0.49 13.81 -6.23
N GLU A 43 -0.84 14.89 -6.91
CA GLU A 43 -0.46 16.26 -6.56
C GLU A 43 -1.28 16.69 -5.35
N ASP A 44 -0.79 16.37 -4.14
CA ASP A 44 -1.55 16.61 -2.91
C ASP A 44 -1.74 18.11 -2.63
N GLU A 45 -3.00 18.53 -2.53
CA GLU A 45 -3.37 19.93 -2.27
C GLU A 45 -2.81 20.44 -0.95
N ALA A 46 -2.76 19.60 0.10
CA ALA A 46 -2.19 20.01 1.38
C ALA A 46 -0.68 20.31 1.26
N ILE A 47 0.03 19.58 0.38
CA ILE A 47 1.45 19.84 0.10
C ILE A 47 1.61 21.14 -0.69
N LEU A 48 0.75 21.38 -1.69
CA LEU A 48 0.77 22.61 -2.49
C LEU A 48 0.43 23.85 -1.67
N ASP A 49 -0.59 23.76 -0.81
CA ASP A 49 -1.00 24.83 0.10
C ASP A 49 0.10 25.15 1.10
N TYR A 50 0.73 24.12 1.67
CA TYR A 50 1.88 24.32 2.53
C TYR A 50 3.04 24.98 1.77
N ALA A 51 3.33 24.55 0.54
CA ALA A 51 4.38 25.14 -0.30
C ALA A 51 4.11 26.60 -0.72
N ALA A 52 2.85 27.05 -0.66
CA ALA A 52 2.49 28.45 -0.85
C ALA A 52 2.75 29.31 0.41
N SER A 53 2.94 28.69 1.58
CA SER A 53 3.20 29.40 2.82
C SER A 53 4.59 30.06 2.86
N PRO A 54 4.72 31.30 3.38
CA PRO A 54 6.01 31.93 3.63
C PRO A 54 6.95 31.13 4.54
N SER A 55 6.45 30.20 5.36
CA SER A 55 7.22 29.37 6.28
C SER A 55 7.72 28.05 5.68
N ALA A 56 7.34 27.69 4.45
CA ALA A 56 7.71 26.41 3.84
C ALA A 56 9.22 26.31 3.58
N ARG A 57 9.87 25.26 4.11
CA ARG A 57 11.31 25.02 3.98
C ARG A 57 11.58 23.53 3.74
N VAL A 58 12.64 23.26 2.99
CA VAL A 58 13.25 21.91 2.92
C VAL A 58 14.17 21.76 4.12
N VAL A 59 13.98 20.69 4.88
CA VAL A 59 14.89 20.31 5.97
C VAL A 59 15.66 19.06 5.58
N ASN A 60 16.97 19.04 5.85
CA ASN A 60 17.76 17.82 5.71
C ASN A 60 17.54 16.86 6.88
N LEU A 61 18.11 15.66 6.78
CA LEU A 61 18.12 14.66 7.85
C LEU A 61 18.79 15.14 9.15
N LYS A 62 19.59 16.21 9.11
CA LYS A 62 20.21 16.85 10.28
C LYS A 62 19.36 18.00 10.87
N GLY A 63 18.14 18.19 10.36
CA GLY A 63 17.23 19.25 10.80
C GLY A 63 17.59 20.66 10.33
N SER A 64 18.62 20.82 9.49
CA SER A 64 18.99 22.13 8.94
C SER A 64 18.08 22.49 7.77
N SER A 65 17.54 23.71 7.77
CA SER A 65 16.84 24.27 6.62
C SER A 65 17.84 24.51 5.49
N ILE A 66 17.61 23.89 4.34
CA ILE A 66 18.49 24.03 3.17
C ILE A 66 17.97 25.11 2.23
N GLU A 67 16.65 25.18 2.02
CA GLU A 67 16.08 26.06 1.00
C GLU A 67 14.60 26.38 1.26
N ARG A 68 14.14 27.51 0.72
CA ARG A 68 12.72 27.85 0.65
C ARG A 68 12.01 26.97 -0.38
N VAL A 69 10.92 26.34 0.04
CA VAL A 69 9.99 25.68 -0.88
C VAL A 69 9.04 26.75 -1.40
N THR A 70 8.76 26.72 -2.70
CA THR A 70 7.69 27.50 -3.31
C THR A 70 6.74 26.57 -4.02
N GLN A 71 5.50 27.01 -4.21
CA GLN A 71 4.50 26.26 -4.97
C GLN A 71 5.00 25.90 -6.38
N GLY A 72 5.68 26.83 -7.08
CA GLY A 72 6.25 26.57 -8.41
C GLY A 72 7.30 25.44 -8.39
N LYS A 73 8.23 25.47 -7.43
CA LYS A 73 9.23 24.40 -7.26
C LYS A 73 8.58 23.05 -6.92
N MET A 74 7.51 23.06 -6.14
CA MET A 74 6.77 21.85 -5.78
C MET A 74 6.04 21.27 -7.01
N LEU A 75 5.41 22.10 -7.84
CA LEU A 75 4.80 21.67 -9.10
C LEU A 75 5.85 21.08 -10.06
N ASP A 76 7.03 21.67 -10.16
CA ASP A 76 8.13 21.11 -10.95
C ASP A 76 8.68 19.80 -10.37
N ALA A 77 8.64 19.63 -9.04
CA ALA A 77 8.95 18.35 -8.41
C ALA A 77 7.90 17.28 -8.79
N PHE A 78 6.61 17.57 -8.70
CA PHE A 78 5.55 16.65 -9.12
C PHE A 78 5.66 16.26 -10.60
N ARG A 79 5.99 17.20 -11.49
CA ARG A 79 6.21 16.90 -12.92
C ARG A 79 7.37 15.94 -13.15
N ARG A 80 8.49 16.14 -12.44
CA ARG A 80 9.65 15.23 -12.50
C ARG A 80 9.31 13.84 -11.99
N ASP A 81 8.59 13.77 -10.86
CA ASP A 81 8.14 12.52 -10.28
C ASP A 81 7.15 11.78 -11.20
N ALA A 82 6.22 12.50 -11.84
CA ALA A 82 5.29 11.92 -12.81
C ALA A 82 6.02 11.29 -13.99
N SER A 83 7.01 11.99 -14.53
CA SER A 83 7.85 11.48 -15.64
C SER A 83 8.64 10.24 -15.22
N ALA A 84 9.27 10.27 -14.04
CA ALA A 84 10.04 9.15 -13.52
C ALA A 84 9.16 7.93 -13.23
N PHE A 85 8.00 8.14 -12.61
CA PHE A 85 7.04 7.08 -12.31
C PHE A 85 6.51 6.46 -13.60
N LYS A 86 6.01 7.27 -14.55
CA LYS A 86 5.54 6.77 -15.85
C LYS A 86 6.60 5.95 -16.57
N LYS A 87 7.86 6.42 -16.59
CA LYS A 87 8.98 5.71 -17.23
C LYS A 87 9.25 4.36 -16.57
N MET A 88 9.33 4.32 -15.23
CA MET A 88 9.60 3.08 -14.50
C MET A 88 8.44 2.09 -14.66
N LEU A 89 7.20 2.57 -14.52
CA LEU A 89 6.00 1.75 -14.70
C LEU A 89 5.95 1.14 -16.10
N SER A 90 6.21 1.94 -17.13
CA SER A 90 6.25 1.47 -18.52
C SER A 90 7.30 0.38 -18.73
N ALA A 91 8.49 0.53 -18.15
CA ALA A 91 9.56 -0.44 -18.29
C ALA A 91 9.19 -1.76 -17.59
N SER A 92 8.85 -1.70 -16.29
CA SER A 92 8.54 -2.90 -15.51
C SER A 92 7.28 -3.64 -15.98
N ALA A 93 6.25 -2.92 -16.41
CA ALA A 93 5.05 -3.54 -16.98
C ALA A 93 5.33 -4.13 -18.37
N GLY A 94 6.18 -3.48 -19.18
CA GLY A 94 6.62 -3.98 -20.47
C GLY A 94 7.39 -5.31 -20.35
N ASP A 95 8.34 -5.38 -19.42
CA ASP A 95 9.13 -6.60 -19.16
C ASP A 95 8.26 -7.79 -18.72
N ALA A 96 7.14 -7.51 -18.05
CA ALA A 96 6.19 -8.51 -17.56
C ALA A 96 4.96 -8.73 -18.47
N PHE A 97 4.89 -8.06 -19.62
CA PHE A 97 3.74 -8.07 -20.54
C PHE A 97 2.39 -7.72 -19.88
N VAL A 98 2.43 -6.80 -18.91
CA VAL A 98 1.23 -6.33 -18.18
C VAL A 98 0.69 -5.06 -18.82
N THR A 99 -0.64 -5.00 -19.00
CA THR A 99 -1.31 -3.78 -19.46
C THR A 99 -1.24 -2.70 -18.38
N TRP A 100 -0.89 -1.48 -18.76
CA TRP A 100 -0.75 -0.40 -17.81
C TRP A 100 -1.28 0.94 -18.34
N THR A 101 -1.73 1.77 -17.41
CA THR A 101 -2.06 3.18 -17.64
C THR A 101 -1.38 4.06 -16.58
N PHE A 102 -1.25 5.34 -16.88
CA PHE A 102 -0.70 6.32 -15.95
C PHE A 102 -1.46 7.63 -16.03
N GLN A 103 -1.77 8.19 -14.86
CA GLN A 103 -2.34 9.53 -14.72
C GLN A 103 -1.75 10.28 -13.53
N SER A 104 -1.73 11.60 -13.66
CA SER A 104 -1.51 12.52 -12.54
C SER A 104 -2.85 13.15 -12.17
N TRP A 105 -3.12 13.26 -10.88
CA TRP A 105 -4.35 13.83 -10.36
C TRP A 105 -4.05 14.79 -9.22
N ARG A 106 -4.83 15.87 -9.12
CA ARG A 106 -4.73 16.84 -8.04
C ARG A 106 -5.88 16.68 -7.06
N GLY A 107 -5.54 16.58 -5.78
CA GLY A 107 -6.51 16.49 -4.69
C GLY A 107 -5.94 15.77 -3.47
N GLN A 108 -6.81 15.35 -2.56
CA GLN A 108 -6.41 14.67 -1.33
C GLN A 108 -6.03 13.20 -1.57
N PHE A 109 -4.83 12.79 -1.15
CA PHE A 109 -4.34 11.43 -1.30
C PHE A 109 -5.27 10.36 -0.71
N THR A 110 -5.91 10.65 0.41
CA THR A 110 -6.87 9.76 1.09
C THR A 110 -8.10 9.45 0.23
N SER A 111 -8.52 10.36 -0.65
CA SER A 111 -9.71 10.17 -1.49
C SER A 111 -9.50 9.23 -2.67
N LEU A 112 -8.26 8.78 -2.91
CA LEU A 112 -7.92 7.81 -3.95
C LEU A 112 -8.69 6.49 -3.78
N ILE A 113 -8.87 6.07 -2.52
CA ILE A 113 -9.58 4.83 -2.17
C ILE A 113 -11.04 4.92 -2.58
N ASP A 114 -11.67 6.08 -2.44
CA ASP A 114 -13.09 6.27 -2.73
C ASP A 114 -13.36 6.49 -4.22
N ARG A 115 -12.46 7.19 -4.92
CA ARG A 115 -12.67 7.59 -6.32
C ARG A 115 -12.35 6.51 -7.33
N THR A 116 -11.33 5.69 -7.06
CA THR A 116 -10.72 4.90 -8.13
C THR A 116 -11.03 3.41 -8.02
N THR A 117 -11.70 2.94 -6.96
CA THR A 117 -11.83 1.50 -6.68
C THR A 117 -13.23 0.94 -6.95
N ASN A 118 -13.29 -0.13 -7.75
CA ASN A 118 -14.44 -1.02 -7.88
C ASN A 118 -14.24 -2.31 -7.08
N ALA A 119 -15.28 -3.14 -7.01
CA ALA A 119 -15.22 -4.50 -6.48
C ALA A 119 -14.05 -5.30 -7.10
N GLY A 120 -13.16 -5.84 -6.27
CA GLY A 120 -12.02 -6.63 -6.76
C GLY A 120 -10.82 -5.81 -7.25
N ASP A 121 -10.85 -4.48 -7.12
CA ASP A 121 -9.65 -3.66 -7.29
C ASP A 121 -8.78 -3.69 -6.03
N MET A 122 -7.48 -3.52 -6.24
CA MET A 122 -6.50 -3.42 -5.18
C MET A 122 -5.76 -2.09 -5.30
N VAL A 123 -5.61 -1.39 -4.17
CA VAL A 123 -4.82 -0.16 -4.09
C VAL A 123 -3.53 -0.45 -3.35
N LEU A 124 -2.41 -0.10 -3.96
CA LEU A 124 -1.09 -0.21 -3.36
C LEU A 124 -0.55 1.20 -3.11
N PHE A 125 -0.42 1.56 -1.84
CA PHE A 125 0.24 2.77 -1.40
C PHE A 125 1.72 2.50 -1.19
N GLY A 126 2.53 3.19 -1.98
CA GLY A 126 3.98 3.13 -1.86
C GLY A 126 4.47 3.75 -0.54
N TYR A 127 5.56 3.20 -0.01
CA TYR A 127 6.30 3.82 1.08
C TYR A 127 7.77 3.44 0.92
N SER A 128 8.64 4.43 0.76
CA SER A 128 10.07 4.18 0.67
C SER A 128 10.74 4.13 2.05
N ARG A 129 11.31 2.97 2.40
CA ARG A 129 12.17 2.83 3.59
C ARG A 129 13.62 3.17 3.26
N ALA A 130 14.29 3.86 4.17
CA ALA A 130 15.74 4.09 4.12
C ALA A 130 16.60 2.84 4.43
N LYS A 131 16.02 1.77 4.99
CA LYS A 131 16.71 0.50 5.27
C LYS A 131 15.80 -0.71 5.02
N LEU A 132 16.35 -1.72 4.35
CA LEU A 132 15.77 -3.06 4.22
C LEU A 132 16.17 -3.88 5.45
N SER A 133 15.23 -4.14 6.34
CA SER A 133 15.35 -5.13 7.41
C SER A 133 14.69 -6.44 6.96
N PRO A 134 15.15 -7.62 7.43
CA PRO A 134 14.32 -8.82 7.37
C PRO A 134 13.00 -8.52 8.08
N GLY A 135 11.89 -8.78 7.42
CA GLY A 135 10.58 -8.38 7.89
C GLY A 135 9.51 -9.38 7.49
N GLU A 136 8.29 -9.07 7.85
CA GLU A 136 7.15 -9.96 7.68
C GLU A 136 6.07 -9.31 6.80
N ILE A 137 5.24 -10.14 6.17
CA ILE A 137 3.99 -9.70 5.56
C ILE A 137 2.93 -9.72 6.64
N ILE A 138 2.26 -8.59 6.87
CA ILE A 138 1.20 -8.49 7.87
C ILE A 138 -0.15 -8.36 7.18
N VAL A 139 -1.12 -9.15 7.63
CA VAL A 139 -2.52 -9.05 7.22
C VAL A 139 -3.33 -8.56 8.41
N VAL A 140 -4.11 -7.50 8.22
CA VAL A 140 -5.06 -7.02 9.22
C VAL A 140 -6.46 -7.38 8.76
N CYS A 141 -7.06 -8.35 9.43
CA CYS A 141 -8.43 -8.78 9.17
C CYS A 141 -9.41 -7.98 10.03
N ASP A 142 -10.59 -7.72 9.48
CA ASP A 142 -11.78 -7.30 10.23
C ASP A 142 -12.82 -8.42 10.25
N ASP A 143 -13.85 -8.25 11.06
CA ASP A 143 -14.99 -9.17 11.19
C ASP A 143 -16.03 -9.00 10.07
N VAL A 144 -15.94 -7.91 9.30
CA VAL A 144 -16.93 -7.50 8.29
C VAL A 144 -16.66 -8.13 6.92
N THR A 145 -15.39 -8.28 6.53
CA THR A 145 -15.02 -8.67 5.17
C THR A 145 -14.53 -10.11 5.10
N ALA A 146 -14.78 -10.79 3.97
CA ALA A 146 -14.39 -12.19 3.80
C ALA A 146 -12.84 -12.32 3.74
N PRO A 147 -12.18 -12.77 4.82
CA PRO A 147 -10.74 -12.59 5.02
C PRO A 147 -9.90 -13.44 4.05
N GLU A 148 -10.50 -14.48 3.46
CA GLU A 148 -9.83 -15.42 2.57
C GLU A 148 -9.18 -14.76 1.34
N ALA A 149 -9.82 -13.77 0.71
CA ALA A 149 -9.24 -13.11 -0.45
C ALA A 149 -7.96 -12.36 -0.07
N LEU A 150 -7.99 -11.67 1.07
CA LEU A 150 -6.88 -10.87 1.59
C LEU A 150 -5.73 -11.78 2.00
N ILE A 151 -6.05 -12.84 2.74
CA ILE A 151 -5.10 -13.87 3.16
C ILE A 151 -4.49 -14.55 1.93
N ASN A 152 -5.26 -14.86 0.88
CA ASN A 152 -4.72 -15.49 -0.33
C ASN A 152 -3.66 -14.64 -1.03
N VAL A 153 -3.91 -13.33 -1.14
CA VAL A 153 -2.92 -12.40 -1.71
C VAL A 153 -1.68 -12.38 -0.83
N ALA A 154 -1.86 -12.26 0.48
CA ALA A 154 -0.74 -12.22 1.41
C ALA A 154 0.11 -13.50 1.40
N VAL A 155 -0.54 -14.67 1.34
CA VAL A 155 0.12 -15.98 1.24
C VAL A 155 0.96 -16.06 -0.03
N LYS A 156 0.44 -15.62 -1.18
CA LYS A 156 1.21 -15.60 -2.43
C LYS A 156 2.45 -14.71 -2.32
N ILE A 157 2.28 -13.48 -1.82
CA ILE A 157 3.40 -12.53 -1.64
C ILE A 157 4.44 -13.11 -0.68
N ALA A 158 4.00 -13.66 0.46
CA ALA A 158 4.87 -14.22 1.49
C ALA A 158 5.65 -15.44 0.98
N ALA A 159 4.99 -16.38 0.30
CA ALA A 159 5.61 -17.59 -0.23
C ALA A 159 6.68 -17.28 -1.28
N GLU A 160 6.39 -16.39 -2.23
CA GLU A 160 7.31 -16.04 -3.32
C GLU A 160 8.54 -15.28 -2.82
N ARG A 161 8.36 -14.45 -1.79
CA ARG A 161 9.45 -13.70 -1.16
C ARG A 161 10.12 -14.46 -0.02
N ARG A 162 9.63 -15.66 0.31
CA ARG A 162 10.07 -16.48 1.46
C ARG A 162 10.07 -15.68 2.77
N LEU A 163 9.00 -14.91 2.98
CA LEU A 163 8.82 -14.05 4.14
C LEU A 163 7.83 -14.69 5.12
N PRO A 164 8.02 -14.50 6.44
CA PRO A 164 7.00 -14.84 7.42
C PRO A 164 5.68 -14.10 7.13
N LEU A 165 4.56 -14.78 7.38
CA LEU A 165 3.22 -14.20 7.31
C LEU A 165 2.66 -14.07 8.72
N VAL A 166 2.25 -12.85 9.10
CA VAL A 166 1.53 -12.60 10.35
C VAL A 166 0.11 -12.14 10.04
N ILE A 167 -0.86 -12.72 10.75
CA ILE A 167 -2.26 -12.36 10.61
C ILE A 167 -2.74 -11.79 11.94
N LEU A 168 -3.13 -10.52 11.89
CA LEU A 168 -3.75 -9.78 12.97
C LEU A 168 -5.27 -9.86 12.80
N LEU A 169 -5.97 -10.46 13.76
CA LEU A 169 -7.41 -10.67 13.66
C LEU A 169 -8.14 -10.48 15.00
N PRO A 170 -9.41 -10.06 15.00
CA PRO A 170 -10.24 -10.06 16.19
C PRO A 170 -10.57 -11.49 16.67
N PRO A 171 -10.83 -11.68 17.98
CA PRO A 171 -11.17 -13.01 18.52
C PRO A 171 -12.32 -13.71 17.80
N SER A 172 -13.29 -12.93 17.30
CA SER A 172 -14.51 -13.41 16.65
C SER A 172 -14.27 -14.25 15.39
N ILE A 173 -13.16 -14.04 14.67
CA ILE A 173 -12.88 -14.74 13.40
C ILE A 173 -11.70 -15.71 13.48
N ASN A 174 -11.10 -15.88 14.66
CA ASN A 174 -9.90 -16.69 14.86
C ASN A 174 -10.08 -18.13 14.37
N GLU A 175 -11.16 -18.81 14.78
CA GLU A 175 -11.41 -20.19 14.38
C GLU A 175 -11.61 -20.35 12.87
N THR A 176 -12.30 -19.39 12.25
CA THR A 176 -12.57 -19.39 10.81
C THR A 176 -11.28 -19.26 10.02
N VAL A 177 -10.42 -18.32 10.42
CA VAL A 177 -9.10 -18.11 9.79
C VAL A 177 -8.17 -19.30 10.05
N ALA A 178 -8.13 -19.85 11.26
CA ALA A 178 -7.31 -21.01 11.58
C ALA A 178 -7.69 -22.23 10.73
N LYS A 179 -9.00 -22.52 10.58
CA LYS A 179 -9.49 -23.58 9.70
C LYS A 179 -9.10 -23.34 8.24
N TYR A 180 -9.11 -22.08 7.79
CA TYR A 180 -8.72 -21.71 6.43
C TYR A 180 -7.22 -21.94 6.17
N LEU A 181 -6.35 -21.48 7.08
CA LEU A 181 -4.90 -21.65 6.96
C LEU A 181 -4.49 -23.13 6.99
N ASN A 182 -5.14 -23.94 7.82
CA ASN A 182 -4.91 -25.38 7.88
C ASN A 182 -5.19 -26.06 6.53
N ARG A 183 -6.27 -25.65 5.83
CA ARG A 183 -6.57 -26.17 4.48
C ARG A 183 -5.52 -25.79 3.43
N MET A 184 -4.80 -24.68 3.66
CA MET A 184 -3.74 -24.22 2.77
C MET A 184 -2.35 -24.75 3.16
N ASN A 185 -2.23 -25.55 4.23
CA ASN A 185 -0.98 -26.13 4.71
C ASN A 185 0.11 -25.06 4.99
N MET A 186 -0.26 -24.01 5.72
CA MET A 186 0.60 -22.84 5.98
C MET A 186 1.37 -22.90 7.30
N ASP A 187 2.52 -23.57 7.28
CA ASP A 187 3.38 -23.78 8.46
C ASP A 187 4.19 -22.54 8.91
N GLN A 188 4.38 -21.54 8.03
CA GLN A 188 5.13 -20.31 8.33
C GLN A 188 4.23 -19.13 8.76
N SER A 189 2.94 -19.39 8.96
CA SER A 189 1.99 -18.35 9.37
C SER A 189 1.91 -18.23 10.89
N HIS A 190 1.90 -17.00 11.39
CA HIS A 190 1.68 -16.70 12.80
C HIS A 190 0.38 -15.91 12.96
N ILE A 191 -0.51 -16.36 13.83
CA ILE A 191 -1.74 -15.65 14.17
C ILE A 191 -1.50 -14.85 15.46
N SER A 192 -1.83 -13.57 15.45
CA SER A 192 -1.90 -12.74 16.65
C SER A 192 -3.31 -12.13 16.75
N ILE A 193 -3.92 -12.29 17.93
CA ILE A 193 -5.26 -11.79 18.19
C ILE A 193 -5.14 -10.33 18.63
N VAL A 194 -5.84 -9.43 17.93
CA VAL A 194 -5.90 -7.99 18.22
C VAL A 194 -7.34 -7.52 18.18
N SER A 195 -7.75 -6.72 19.15
CA SER A 195 -9.16 -6.36 19.34
C SER A 195 -9.51 -4.98 18.79
N GLY A 196 -8.51 -4.12 18.56
CA GLY A 196 -8.74 -2.71 18.22
C GLY A 196 -7.71 -2.12 17.24
N ALA A 197 -8.04 -0.95 16.69
CA ALA A 197 -7.16 -0.18 15.81
C ALA A 197 -5.83 0.18 16.50
N ASP A 198 -5.88 0.60 17.77
CA ASP A 198 -4.70 1.00 18.54
C ASP A 198 -3.72 -0.16 18.74
N GLU A 199 -4.21 -1.37 19.03
CA GLU A 199 -3.38 -2.56 19.17
C GLU A 199 -2.70 -2.93 17.85
N VAL A 200 -3.39 -2.77 16.72
CA VAL A 200 -2.79 -2.96 15.39
C VAL A 200 -1.68 -1.95 15.16
N LEU A 201 -1.94 -0.66 15.39
CA LEU A 201 -0.96 0.41 15.20
C LEU A 201 0.26 0.23 16.12
N GLU A 202 0.03 -0.16 17.37
CA GLU A 202 1.09 -0.48 18.32
C GLU A 202 1.93 -1.68 17.83
N TYR A 203 1.28 -2.75 17.37
CA TYR A 203 1.96 -3.92 16.80
C TYR A 203 2.84 -3.51 15.61
N LEU A 204 2.30 -2.72 14.68
CA LEU A 204 3.02 -2.26 13.48
C LEU A 204 4.21 -1.37 13.84
N SER A 205 4.06 -0.46 14.81
CA SER A 205 5.11 0.46 15.24
C SER A 205 6.31 -0.23 15.90
N LYS A 206 6.09 -1.39 16.53
CA LYS A 206 7.12 -2.19 17.20
C LYS A 206 7.80 -3.19 16.27
N ARG A 207 7.25 -3.38 15.07
CA ARG A 207 7.69 -4.39 14.10
C ARG A 207 8.30 -3.72 12.87
N SER A 208 8.73 -4.53 11.93
CA SER A 208 9.27 -4.04 10.66
C SER A 208 8.63 -4.78 9.49
N PRO A 209 7.32 -4.56 9.26
CA PRO A 209 6.65 -5.17 8.13
C PRO A 209 7.29 -4.73 6.81
N ILE A 210 7.27 -5.64 5.84
CA ILE A 210 7.65 -5.35 4.45
C ILE A 210 6.43 -4.90 3.66
N ALA A 211 5.24 -5.38 4.01
CA ALA A 211 3.97 -4.88 3.51
C ALA A 211 2.87 -5.14 4.54
N VAL A 212 1.86 -4.27 4.55
CA VAL A 212 0.63 -4.47 5.31
C VAL A 212 -0.54 -4.61 4.34
N LEU A 213 -1.33 -5.66 4.48
CA LEU A 213 -2.54 -5.90 3.71
C LEU A 213 -3.77 -5.72 4.60
N LEU A 214 -4.76 -4.96 4.14
CA LEU A 214 -6.02 -4.77 4.87
C LEU A 214 -7.21 -4.48 3.94
N SER A 215 -8.41 -4.58 4.49
CA SER A 215 -9.64 -4.13 3.83
C SER A 215 -9.75 -2.60 3.83
N LYS A 216 -10.57 -2.06 2.92
CA LYS A 216 -10.93 -0.63 2.93
C LYS A 216 -11.58 -0.20 4.24
N SER A 217 -12.53 -0.97 4.77
CA SER A 217 -13.21 -0.70 6.05
C SER A 217 -12.21 -0.51 7.17
N ARG A 218 -11.26 -1.43 7.30
CA ARG A 218 -10.25 -1.38 8.35
C ARG A 218 -9.28 -0.21 8.18
N LEU A 219 -8.97 0.16 6.94
CA LEU A 219 -8.17 1.35 6.66
C LEU A 219 -8.87 2.65 7.04
N LEU A 220 -10.18 2.75 6.79
CA LEU A 220 -10.96 3.94 7.15
C LEU A 220 -11.06 4.13 8.67
N ASP A 221 -11.18 3.02 9.41
CA ASP A 221 -11.16 3.01 10.88
C ASP A 221 -9.84 3.52 11.47
N MET A 222 -8.70 3.11 10.89
CA MET A 222 -7.37 3.48 11.40
C MET A 222 -6.83 4.81 10.84
N GLY A 223 -7.29 5.21 9.65
CA GLY A 223 -6.72 6.33 8.89
C GLY A 223 -5.43 5.98 8.15
N LEU A 224 -5.39 6.26 6.84
CA LEU A 224 -4.28 5.90 5.96
C LEU A 224 -2.93 6.46 6.42
N ARG A 225 -2.88 7.75 6.80
CA ARG A 225 -1.62 8.40 7.17
C ARG A 225 -1.04 7.83 8.45
N ILE A 226 -1.88 7.61 9.46
CA ILE A 226 -1.48 7.03 10.75
C ILE A 226 -0.94 5.62 10.53
N LEU A 227 -1.63 4.82 9.71
CA LEU A 227 -1.18 3.48 9.35
C LEU A 227 0.16 3.49 8.62
N MET A 228 0.33 4.35 7.61
CA MET A 228 1.59 4.45 6.86
C MET A 228 2.75 4.89 7.76
N ASP A 229 2.52 5.82 8.69
CA ASP A 229 3.53 6.29 9.64
C ASP A 229 3.90 5.21 10.68
N ALA A 230 2.93 4.39 11.12
CA ALA A 230 3.16 3.28 12.04
C ALA A 230 3.85 2.09 11.36
N ALA A 231 3.36 1.66 10.20
CA ALA A 231 3.87 0.51 9.46
C ALA A 231 5.20 0.81 8.76
N ARG A 232 5.40 2.05 8.32
CA ARG A 232 6.55 2.52 7.55
C ARG A 232 6.86 1.64 6.35
N CYS A 233 5.87 1.04 5.72
CA CYS A 233 6.04 0.12 4.59
C CYS A 233 4.87 0.27 3.62
N PRO A 234 4.97 -0.30 2.41
CA PRO A 234 3.86 -0.33 1.49
C PRO A 234 2.58 -0.88 2.14
N VAL A 235 1.45 -0.24 1.86
CA VAL A 235 0.13 -0.63 2.34
C VAL A 235 -0.72 -1.06 1.15
N ILE A 236 -1.26 -2.27 1.19
CA ILE A 236 -2.12 -2.85 0.17
C ILE A 236 -3.54 -2.91 0.72
N VAL A 237 -4.46 -2.31 0.00
CA VAL A 237 -5.85 -2.17 0.39
C VAL A 237 -6.69 -2.90 -0.63
N MET A 238 -7.55 -3.78 -0.16
CA MET A 238 -8.50 -4.45 -1.04
C MET A 238 -9.92 -3.94 -0.78
N LYS A 239 -10.67 -3.77 -1.88
CA LYS A 239 -12.11 -3.55 -1.83
C LYS A 239 -12.83 -4.88 -2.06
N THR A 240 -13.55 -5.33 -1.03
CA THR A 240 -14.18 -6.66 -0.96
C THR A 240 -15.68 -6.69 -1.23
N ASP A 241 -16.28 -5.57 -1.67
CA ASP A 241 -17.72 -5.45 -1.95
C ASP A 241 -18.02 -5.56 -3.44
#